data_AF-A0A916K0H6-F1
#
_entry.id   AF-A0A916K0H6-F1
#
_cell.length_a   1.000
_cell.length_b   1.000
_cell.length_c   1.000
_cell.angle_alpha   90.00
_cell.angle_beta   90.00
_cell.angle_gamma   90.00
#
_symmetry.space_group_name_H-M   'P 1'
#
loop_
_entity.id
_entity.type
_entity.pdbx_description
1 polymer ?
#
loop_
_entity_poly.entity_id
_entity_poly.type
_entity_poly.pdbx_seq_one_letter_code
_entity_poly.pdbx_strand_id
1 'polypeptide(L)'
;MNWLSRILVLTTISIGVMAGLSYLSELDKSTSVFRTVSAQPVSEKNIVDVVSKMQLHLRIRRVEISHSIVSIDLLAVKSTESSDMLKDIYEIPRHLFGSSTNIHQVFIRVLDASADGNGSPQLLVASDARREKWLPGDLRFGHQSMEELAQYLDSHYRMTYTAKWHDRVKEKS
;
A
#
# COMPACT_ATOMS: atom_id res chain seq x y z
N MET A 1 54.65 -25.49 33.44
CA MET A 1 54.13 -24.67 32.32
C MET A 1 54.40 -23.22 32.66
N ASN A 2 55.35 -22.59 31.95
CA ASN A 2 55.88 -21.27 32.30
C ASN A 2 54.80 -20.21 32.05
N TRP A 3 54.70 -19.22 32.93
CA TRP A 3 53.66 -18.16 32.88
C TRP A 3 53.63 -17.44 31.52
N LEU A 4 54.79 -17.29 30.88
CA LEU A 4 54.95 -16.76 29.52
C LEU A 4 54.19 -17.58 28.47
N SER A 5 54.18 -18.92 28.58
CA SER A 5 53.47 -19.80 27.64
C SER A 5 51.95 -19.61 27.71
N ARG A 6 51.41 -19.27 28.89
CA ARG A 6 49.97 -19.03 29.06
C ARG A 6 49.53 -17.71 28.42
N ILE A 7 50.35 -16.67 28.53
CA ILE A 7 50.09 -15.35 27.92
C ILE A 7 50.12 -15.47 26.38
N LEU A 8 51.07 -16.24 25.85
CA LEU A 8 51.19 -16.43 24.41
C LEU A 8 49.96 -17.17 23.84
N VAL A 9 49.50 -18.23 24.49
CA VAL A 9 48.28 -18.94 24.05
C VAL A 9 47.04 -18.05 24.09
N LEU A 10 46.83 -17.29 25.18
CA LEU A 10 45.67 -16.40 25.33
C LEU A 10 45.63 -15.29 24.27
N THR A 11 46.78 -14.71 23.93
CA THR A 11 46.86 -13.66 22.90
C THR A 11 46.52 -14.21 21.52
N THR A 12 47.03 -15.39 21.14
CA THR A 12 46.66 -16.02 19.86
C THR A 12 45.16 -16.32 19.76
N ILE A 13 44.53 -16.81 20.84
CA ILE A 13 43.09 -17.10 20.85
C ILE A 13 42.29 -15.80 20.67
N SER A 14 42.68 -14.72 21.36
CA SER A 14 41.97 -13.44 21.27
C SER A 14 42.06 -12.82 19.88
N ILE A 15 43.23 -12.91 19.23
CA ILE A 15 43.42 -12.45 17.85
C ILE A 15 42.54 -13.27 16.88
N GLY A 16 42.47 -14.60 17.06
CA GLY A 16 41.62 -15.46 16.25
C GLY A 16 40.13 -15.13 16.38
N VAL A 17 39.66 -14.88 17.60
CA VAL A 17 38.26 -14.47 17.85
C VAL A 17 37.96 -13.11 17.23
N MET A 18 38.88 -12.14 17.35
CA MET A 18 38.70 -10.81 16.77
C MET A 18 38.65 -10.87 15.23
N ALA A 19 39.53 -11.63 14.59
CA ALA A 19 39.52 -11.80 13.14
C ALA A 19 38.25 -12.52 12.66
N GLY A 20 37.79 -13.54 13.39
CA GLY A 20 36.54 -14.25 13.10
C GLY A 20 35.31 -13.36 13.20
N LEU A 21 35.21 -12.55 14.25
CA LEU A 21 34.10 -11.60 14.43
C LEU A 21 34.11 -10.48 13.38
N SER A 22 35.29 -10.00 12.96
CA SER A 22 35.40 -9.00 11.89
C SER A 22 34.87 -9.53 10.57
N TYR A 23 35.20 -10.79 10.23
CA TYR A 23 34.77 -11.41 8.98
C TYR A 23 33.25 -11.67 8.97
N LEU A 24 32.68 -12.08 10.11
CA LEU A 24 31.23 -12.21 10.29
C LEU A 24 30.49 -10.87 10.15
N SER A 25 31.03 -9.79 10.71
CA SER A 25 30.41 -8.46 10.62
C SER A 25 30.40 -7.89 9.20
N GLU A 26 31.34 -8.30 8.34
CA GLU A 26 31.42 -7.82 6.96
C GLU A 26 30.43 -8.57 6.05
N LEU A 27 30.11 -9.83 6.37
CA LEU A 27 29.05 -10.59 5.71
C LEU A 27 27.66 -10.03 6.02
N ASP A 28 27.42 -9.58 7.26
CA ASP A 28 26.15 -8.97 7.68
C ASP A 28 25.89 -7.60 7.04
N LYS A 29 26.93 -6.91 6.56
CA LYS A 29 26.76 -5.64 5.80
C LYS A 29 26.17 -5.85 4.40
N SER A 30 26.22 -7.07 3.85
CA SER A 30 25.72 -7.36 2.51
C SER A 30 24.21 -7.65 2.44
N THR A 31 23.53 -7.78 3.59
CA THR A 31 22.10 -8.14 3.67
C THR A 31 21.19 -7.03 4.17
N SER A 32 21.69 -5.79 4.32
CA SER A 32 20.82 -4.64 4.58
C SER A 32 20.16 -4.14 3.28
N VAL A 33 19.13 -4.86 2.85
CA VAL A 33 18.15 -4.40 1.83
C VAL A 33 17.10 -3.51 2.49
N PHE A 34 17.48 -2.68 3.47
CA PHE A 34 16.63 -1.60 3.93
C PHE A 34 16.82 -0.42 2.98
N ARG A 35 16.09 -0.41 1.87
CA ARG A 35 15.81 0.86 1.18
C ARG A 35 14.98 1.67 2.16
N THR A 36 15.60 2.68 2.78
CA THR A 36 14.88 3.77 3.44
C THR A 36 14.08 4.48 2.37
N VAL A 37 12.88 3.98 2.06
CA VAL A 37 11.86 4.75 1.35
C VAL A 37 11.56 5.90 2.30
N SER A 38 12.19 7.06 2.07
CA SER A 38 11.86 8.27 2.82
C SER A 38 10.40 8.59 2.53
N ALA A 39 9.52 8.17 3.43
CA ALA A 39 8.12 8.51 3.38
C ALA A 39 8.02 10.05 3.36
N GLN A 40 7.46 10.60 2.30
CA GLN A 40 7.35 12.04 2.12
C GLN A 40 6.01 12.54 2.66
N PRO A 41 5.97 13.68 3.35
CA PRO A 41 4.71 14.27 3.74
C PRO A 41 3.89 14.65 2.51
N VAL A 42 2.61 14.31 2.53
CA VAL A 42 1.66 14.63 1.46
C VAL A 42 0.86 15.88 1.86
N SER A 43 0.66 16.78 0.92
CA SER A 43 0.05 18.10 1.08
C SER A 43 -0.73 18.45 -0.18
N GLU A 44 -1.50 19.54 -0.14
CA GLU A 44 -2.24 20.04 -1.32
C GLU A 44 -1.34 20.30 -2.53
N LYS A 45 -0.06 20.65 -2.29
CA LYS A 45 0.90 21.00 -3.33
C LYS A 45 1.47 19.80 -4.09
N ASN A 46 1.46 18.61 -3.49
CA ASN A 46 2.11 17.42 -4.07
C ASN A 46 1.19 16.19 -4.15
N ILE A 47 -0.05 16.26 -3.66
CA ILE A 47 -0.99 15.12 -3.71
C ILE A 47 -1.23 14.65 -5.15
N VAL A 48 -1.35 15.58 -6.11
CA VAL A 48 -1.54 15.24 -7.53
C VAL A 48 -0.33 14.46 -8.06
N ASP A 49 0.88 14.90 -7.76
CA ASP A 49 2.11 14.23 -8.19
C ASP A 49 2.25 12.84 -7.57
N VAL A 50 1.91 12.70 -6.28
CA VAL A 50 1.96 11.42 -5.55
C VAL A 50 0.99 10.41 -6.17
N VAL A 51 -0.24 10.85 -6.41
CA VAL A 51 -1.30 9.99 -6.92
C VAL A 51 -1.13 9.68 -8.41
N SER A 52 -0.56 10.59 -9.20
CA SER A 52 -0.28 10.37 -10.64
C SER A 52 0.73 9.26 -10.93
N LYS A 53 1.55 8.88 -9.93
CA LYS A 53 2.53 7.80 -10.03
C LYS A 53 1.91 6.41 -9.81
N MET A 54 0.66 6.34 -9.34
CA MET A 54 -0.05 5.09 -9.13
C MET A 54 -0.53 4.54 -10.48
N GLN A 55 -0.27 3.26 -10.74
CA GLN A 55 -0.77 2.56 -11.93
C GLN A 55 -2.18 2.03 -11.64
N LEU A 56 -3.18 2.91 -11.71
CA LEU A 56 -4.58 2.58 -11.49
C LEU A 56 -5.26 2.14 -12.79
N HIS A 57 -6.25 1.27 -12.66
CA HIS A 57 -7.10 0.84 -13.78
C HIS A 57 -8.19 1.88 -14.09
N LEU A 58 -8.69 2.57 -13.07
CA LEU A 58 -9.70 3.60 -13.14
C LEU A 58 -9.09 4.99 -13.29
N ARG A 59 -9.81 5.87 -13.99
CA ARG A 59 -9.42 7.27 -14.12
C ARG A 59 -9.77 8.04 -12.85
N ILE A 60 -8.84 8.86 -12.39
CA ILE A 60 -9.07 9.77 -11.27
C ILE A 60 -9.81 11.00 -11.77
N ARG A 61 -10.99 11.26 -11.20
CA ARG A 61 -11.78 12.47 -11.45
C ARG A 61 -11.34 13.63 -10.58
N ARG A 62 -11.12 13.36 -9.30
CA ARG A 62 -10.82 14.35 -8.28
C ARG A 62 -9.92 13.73 -7.23
N VAL A 63 -8.97 14.52 -6.76
CA VAL A 63 -8.20 14.24 -5.56
C VAL A 63 -8.18 15.49 -4.71
N GLU A 64 -8.37 15.31 -3.41
CA GLU A 64 -8.32 16.37 -2.42
C GLU A 64 -7.64 15.86 -1.18
N ILE A 65 -6.93 16.75 -0.49
CA ILE A 65 -6.37 16.50 0.83
C ILE A 65 -6.85 17.59 1.77
N SER A 66 -7.31 17.18 2.95
CA SER A 66 -7.60 18.08 4.05
C SER A 66 -6.96 17.50 5.30
N HIS A 67 -6.01 18.22 5.88
CA HIS A 67 -5.21 17.77 7.02
C HIS A 67 -4.53 16.42 6.74
N SER A 68 -5.00 15.35 7.37
CA SER A 68 -4.48 13.98 7.26
C SER A 68 -5.40 13.04 6.47
N ILE A 69 -6.41 13.58 5.81
CA ILE A 69 -7.44 12.85 5.09
C ILE A 69 -7.29 13.11 3.59
N VAL A 70 -7.18 12.06 2.80
CA VAL A 70 -7.21 12.12 1.33
C VAL A 70 -8.57 11.64 0.83
N SER A 71 -9.19 12.40 -0.07
CA SER A 71 -10.44 12.01 -0.75
C SER A 71 -10.18 11.86 -2.24
N ILE A 72 -10.52 10.70 -2.80
CA ILE A 72 -10.32 10.37 -4.23
C ILE A 72 -11.62 9.91 -4.85
N ASP A 73 -11.99 10.54 -5.97
CA ASP A 73 -13.07 10.09 -6.84
C ASP A 73 -12.49 9.40 -8.07
N LEU A 74 -12.90 8.15 -8.30
CA LEU A 74 -12.58 7.34 -9.46
C LEU A 74 -13.78 7.25 -10.40
N LEU A 75 -13.51 7.08 -11.70
CA LEU A 75 -14.53 6.85 -12.73
C LEU A 75 -14.44 5.42 -13.25
N ALA A 76 -15.55 4.70 -13.18
CA ALA A 76 -15.79 3.46 -13.89
C ALA A 76 -16.56 3.75 -15.19
N VAL A 77 -16.17 3.13 -16.29
CA VAL A 77 -16.89 3.13 -17.57
C VAL A 77 -17.51 1.76 -17.80
N LYS A 78 -18.40 1.57 -18.78
CA LYS A 78 -19.11 0.29 -18.98
C LYS A 78 -18.19 -0.95 -19.02
N SER A 79 -17.01 -0.82 -19.63
CA SER A 79 -16.01 -1.88 -19.75
C SER A 79 -15.20 -2.14 -18.47
N THR A 80 -15.28 -1.29 -17.44
CA THR A 80 -14.54 -1.50 -16.19
C THR A 80 -15.09 -2.72 -15.44
N GLU A 81 -14.20 -3.67 -15.14
CA GLU A 81 -14.49 -4.88 -14.38
C GLU A 81 -14.51 -4.60 -12.88
N SER A 82 -15.31 -5.36 -12.13
CA SER A 82 -15.42 -5.22 -10.67
C SER A 82 -14.11 -5.53 -9.96
N SER A 83 -13.32 -6.46 -10.50
CA SER A 83 -11.99 -6.80 -10.01
C SER A 83 -11.03 -5.60 -10.08
N ASP A 84 -11.06 -4.84 -11.17
CA ASP A 84 -10.23 -3.64 -11.33
C ASP A 84 -10.63 -2.54 -10.35
N MET A 85 -11.94 -2.36 -10.12
CA MET A 85 -12.44 -1.42 -9.11
C MET A 85 -11.95 -1.77 -7.70
N LEU A 86 -12.06 -3.04 -7.30
CA LEU A 86 -11.62 -3.50 -5.98
C LEU A 86 -10.08 -3.40 -5.83
N LYS A 87 -9.32 -3.71 -6.88
CA LYS A 87 -7.86 -3.56 -6.88
C LYS A 87 -7.44 -2.12 -6.66
N ASP A 88 -8.04 -1.17 -7.34
CA ASP A 88 -7.70 0.25 -7.17
C ASP A 88 -8.10 0.77 -5.78
N ILE A 89 -9.26 0.35 -5.26
CA ILE A 89 -9.69 0.68 -3.90
C ILE A 89 -8.69 0.17 -2.85
N TYR A 90 -8.05 -0.98 -3.10
CA TYR A 90 -7.01 -1.53 -2.25
C TYR A 90 -5.64 -0.84 -2.42
N GLU A 91 -5.21 -0.60 -3.66
CA GLU A 91 -3.86 -0.08 -3.94
C GLU A 91 -3.68 1.38 -3.51
N ILE A 92 -4.74 2.21 -3.60
CA ILE A 92 -4.65 3.63 -3.24
C ILE A 92 -4.27 3.81 -1.75
N PRO A 93 -5.01 3.26 -0.76
CA PRO A 93 -4.63 3.42 0.64
C PRO A 93 -3.31 2.72 0.94
N ARG A 94 -3.04 1.55 0.34
CA ARG A 94 -1.75 0.85 0.49
C ARG A 94 -0.57 1.75 0.11
N HIS A 95 -0.67 2.40 -1.05
CA HIS A 95 0.38 3.31 -1.52
C HIS A 95 0.46 4.56 -0.63
N LEU A 96 -0.66 5.22 -0.31
CA LEU A 96 -0.66 6.45 0.48
C LEU A 96 -0.17 6.23 1.92
N PHE A 97 -0.55 5.11 2.55
CA PHE A 97 -0.07 4.77 3.88
C PHE A 97 1.39 4.32 3.89
N GLY A 98 1.82 3.58 2.86
CA GLY A 98 3.21 3.13 2.73
C GLY A 98 4.20 4.21 2.33
N SER A 99 3.77 5.24 1.59
CA SER A 99 4.65 6.30 1.06
C SER A 99 4.60 7.63 1.80
N SER A 100 3.67 7.79 2.76
CA SER A 100 3.55 9.01 3.57
C SER A 100 3.54 8.72 5.06
N THR A 101 3.92 9.73 5.84
CA THR A 101 3.88 9.68 7.32
C THR A 101 2.65 10.36 7.92
N ASN A 102 1.98 11.24 7.16
CA ASN A 102 0.97 12.16 7.68
C ASN A 102 -0.46 11.89 7.17
N ILE A 103 -0.67 10.90 6.30
CA ILE A 103 -2.01 10.48 5.89
C ILE A 103 -2.54 9.39 6.82
N HIS A 104 -3.65 9.64 7.48
CA HIS A 104 -4.26 8.70 8.44
C HIS A 104 -5.55 8.08 7.92
N GLN A 105 -6.20 8.70 6.93
CA GLN A 105 -7.46 8.24 6.39
C GLN A 105 -7.55 8.51 4.90
N VAL A 106 -8.15 7.59 4.15
CA VAL A 106 -8.38 7.71 2.72
C VAL A 106 -9.84 7.37 2.43
N PHE A 107 -10.57 8.34 1.87
CA PHE A 107 -11.90 8.16 1.32
C PHE A 107 -11.81 7.92 -0.17
N ILE A 108 -12.45 6.86 -0.65
CA ILE A 108 -12.50 6.56 -2.08
C ILE A 108 -13.96 6.45 -2.50
N ARG A 109 -14.32 7.08 -3.61
CA ARG A 109 -15.61 6.88 -4.26
C ARG A 109 -15.38 6.42 -5.69
N VAL A 110 -16.03 5.33 -6.09
CA VAL A 110 -16.10 4.96 -7.51
C VAL A 110 -17.44 5.39 -8.06
N LEU A 111 -17.40 6.16 -9.14
CA LEU A 111 -18.56 6.70 -9.79
C LEU A 111 -18.72 6.05 -11.16
N ASP A 112 -19.95 5.66 -11.48
CA ASP A 112 -20.30 5.20 -12.81
C ASP A 112 -20.44 6.39 -13.76
N ALA A 113 -19.58 6.43 -14.76
CA ALA A 113 -19.61 7.38 -15.87
C ALA A 113 -20.08 6.71 -17.17
N SER A 114 -20.69 5.51 -17.12
CA SER A 114 -21.20 4.81 -18.30
C SER A 114 -22.54 5.32 -18.83
N ALA A 115 -23.14 6.32 -18.19
CA ALA A 115 -24.37 6.92 -18.70
C ALA A 115 -24.05 7.70 -19.98
N ASP A 116 -24.54 7.20 -21.11
CA ASP A 116 -24.46 7.88 -22.42
C ASP A 116 -25.37 9.13 -22.42
N GLY A 117 -24.92 10.24 -21.81
CA GLY A 117 -25.65 11.51 -21.77
C GLY A 117 -25.21 12.50 -20.68
N ASN A 118 -25.94 13.61 -20.57
CA ASN A 118 -25.69 14.75 -19.65
C ASN A 118 -25.96 14.41 -18.14
N GLY A 119 -25.98 13.13 -17.79
CA GLY A 119 -26.24 12.64 -16.44
C GLY A 119 -25.01 12.81 -15.55
N SER A 120 -25.22 13.19 -14.30
CA SER A 120 -24.14 13.19 -13.31
C SER A 120 -23.68 11.76 -13.01
N PRO A 121 -22.36 11.52 -12.86
CA PRO A 121 -21.85 10.20 -12.49
C PRO A 121 -22.50 9.68 -11.20
N GLN A 122 -22.96 8.42 -11.22
CA GLN A 122 -23.68 7.82 -10.09
C GLN A 122 -22.72 7.06 -9.17
N LEU A 123 -22.91 7.13 -7.85
CA LEU A 123 -22.05 6.40 -6.91
C LEU A 123 -22.26 4.89 -7.06
N LEU A 124 -21.17 4.14 -7.21
CA LEU A 124 -21.18 2.66 -7.19
C LEU A 124 -20.79 2.15 -5.80
N VAL A 125 -19.61 2.57 -5.34
CA VAL A 125 -19.04 2.16 -4.05
C VAL A 125 -18.35 3.33 -3.39
N ALA A 126 -18.40 3.38 -2.06
CA ALA A 126 -17.57 4.24 -1.24
C ALA A 126 -16.75 3.39 -0.26
N SER A 127 -15.51 3.78 0.00
CA SER A 127 -14.67 3.19 1.04
C SER A 127 -14.12 4.26 1.98
N ASP A 128 -14.01 3.89 3.26
CA ASP A 128 -13.24 4.60 4.28
C ASP A 128 -12.16 3.65 4.80
N ALA A 129 -10.92 3.90 4.36
CA ALA A 129 -9.74 3.18 4.79
C ALA A 129 -8.98 4.01 5.83
N ARG A 130 -8.59 3.39 6.94
CA ARG A 130 -7.86 4.05 8.03
C ARG A 130 -6.52 3.38 8.30
N ARG A 131 -5.48 4.17 8.53
CA ARG A 131 -4.10 3.67 8.71
C ARG A 131 -4.00 2.70 9.88
N GLU A 132 -4.70 2.94 10.98
CA GLU A 132 -4.66 2.10 12.18
C GLU A 132 -5.25 0.69 11.96
N LYS A 133 -6.09 0.52 10.94
CA LYS A 133 -6.65 -0.77 10.52
C LYS A 133 -5.88 -1.39 9.36
N TRP A 134 -4.97 -0.65 8.76
CA TRP A 134 -4.13 -1.15 7.69
C TRP A 134 -3.02 -2.02 8.28
N LEU A 135 -2.90 -3.23 7.75
CA LEU A 135 -1.83 -4.16 8.12
C LEU A 135 -0.66 -3.99 7.14
N PRO A 136 0.46 -3.36 7.56
CA PRO A 136 1.67 -3.33 6.75
C PRO A 136 2.26 -4.74 6.68
N GLY A 137 2.01 -5.45 5.59
CA GLY A 137 2.50 -6.81 5.36
C GLY A 137 2.14 -7.29 3.95
N ASP A 138 2.97 -8.17 3.40
CA ASP A 138 3.06 -8.66 2.01
C ASP A 138 1.80 -9.37 1.45
N LEU A 139 0.61 -8.80 1.62
CA LEU A 139 -0.53 -9.16 0.79
C LEU A 139 -0.36 -8.50 -0.58
N ARG A 140 0.61 -8.99 -1.36
CA ARG A 140 0.60 -8.76 -2.79
C ARG A 140 -0.54 -9.62 -3.35
N PHE A 141 -1.75 -9.08 -3.43
CA PHE A 141 -2.93 -9.72 -4.03
C PHE A 141 -2.75 -10.08 -5.53
N GLY A 142 -1.55 -10.01 -6.08
CA GLY A 142 -1.24 -10.27 -7.50
C GLY A 142 -1.59 -11.68 -7.98
N HIS A 143 -1.88 -12.63 -7.08
CA HIS A 143 -2.35 -13.98 -7.40
C HIS A 143 -3.60 -14.41 -6.61
N GLN A 144 -4.21 -13.53 -5.82
CA GLN A 144 -5.37 -13.87 -4.99
C GLN A 144 -6.68 -13.79 -5.77
N SER A 145 -7.64 -14.62 -5.37
CA SER A 145 -8.97 -14.60 -5.98
C SER A 145 -9.68 -13.29 -5.68
N MET A 146 -10.57 -12.85 -6.58
CA MET A 146 -11.37 -11.64 -6.40
C MET A 146 -12.13 -11.64 -5.06
N GLU A 147 -12.53 -12.82 -4.61
CA GLU A 147 -13.32 -13.04 -3.40
C GLU A 147 -12.51 -12.78 -2.12
N GLU A 148 -11.24 -13.19 -2.09
CA GLU A 148 -10.33 -12.88 -0.98
C GLU A 148 -10.06 -11.37 -0.87
N LEU A 149 -9.91 -10.67 -2.00
CA LEU A 149 -9.74 -9.22 -2.01
C LEU A 149 -10.99 -8.51 -1.51
N ALA A 150 -12.17 -8.92 -1.96
CA ALA A 150 -13.44 -8.38 -1.48
C ALA A 150 -13.60 -8.59 0.04
N GLN A 151 -13.32 -9.80 0.52
CA GLN A 151 -13.36 -10.12 1.95
C GLN A 151 -12.35 -9.29 2.77
N TYR A 152 -11.15 -9.06 2.24
CA TYR A 152 -10.16 -8.19 2.88
C TYR A 152 -10.68 -6.76 3.00
N LEU A 153 -11.22 -6.20 1.92
CA LEU A 153 -11.77 -4.85 1.89
C LEU A 153 -12.93 -4.70 2.88
N ASP A 154 -13.86 -5.67 2.91
CA ASP A 154 -15.01 -5.62 3.82
C ASP A 154 -14.63 -5.77 5.30
N SER A 155 -13.52 -6.47 5.59
CA SER A 155 -13.04 -6.66 6.97
C SER A 155 -12.19 -5.51 7.49
N HIS A 156 -11.39 -4.86 6.64
CA HIS A 156 -10.44 -3.83 7.06
C HIS A 156 -10.90 -2.42 6.75
N TYR A 157 -11.68 -2.23 5.69
CA TYR A 157 -12.22 -0.94 5.28
C TYR A 157 -13.70 -0.87 5.62
N ARG A 158 -14.22 0.35 5.78
CA ARG A 158 -15.66 0.56 5.84
C ARG A 158 -16.17 0.72 4.41
N MET A 159 -16.64 -0.38 3.85
CA MET A 159 -17.20 -0.43 2.50
C MET A 159 -18.68 -0.07 2.51
N THR A 160 -19.13 0.64 1.47
CA THR A 160 -20.55 0.93 1.23
C THR A 160 -20.84 0.69 -0.25
N TYR A 161 -21.59 -0.37 -0.53
CA TYR A 161 -22.04 -0.72 -1.88
C TYR A 161 -23.45 -0.17 -2.12
N THR A 162 -23.67 0.42 -3.28
CA THR A 162 -24.98 0.96 -3.67
C THR A 162 -25.81 -0.07 -4.44
N ALA A 163 -27.11 0.20 -4.64
CA ALA A 163 -27.93 -0.62 -5.53
C ALA A 163 -27.34 -0.75 -6.95
N LYS A 164 -26.78 0.34 -7.47
CA LYS A 164 -26.15 0.38 -8.80
C LYS A 164 -24.93 -0.52 -8.92
N TRP A 165 -24.17 -0.70 -7.83
CA TRP A 165 -23.09 -1.69 -7.79
C TRP A 165 -23.62 -3.11 -8.01
N HIS A 166 -24.69 -3.49 -7.29
CA HIS A 166 -25.25 -4.84 -7.41
C HIS A 166 -25.85 -5.12 -8.79
N ASP A 167 -26.54 -4.15 -9.39
CA ASP A 167 -27.08 -4.28 -10.74
C ASP A 167 -25.96 -4.57 -11.75
N ARG A 168 -24.85 -3.84 -11.63
CA ARG A 168 -23.69 -3.94 -12.51
C ARG A 168 -22.91 -5.25 -12.35
N VAL A 169 -22.70 -5.70 -11.11
CA VAL A 169 -22.00 -6.98 -10.86
C VAL A 169 -22.83 -8.14 -11.41
N LYS A 170 -24.16 -8.10 -11.25
CA LYS A 170 -25.07 -9.12 -11.80
C LYS A 170 -25.09 -9.15 -13.33
N GLU A 171 -25.04 -7.99 -13.99
CA GLU A 171 -25.02 -7.92 -15.47
C GLU A 171 -23.78 -8.59 -16.08
N LYS A 172 -22.67 -8.66 -15.33
CA LYS A 172 -21.39 -9.23 -15.78
C LYS A 172 -21.09 -10.65 -15.26
N SER A 173 -21.93 -11.23 -14.42
CA SER A 173 -21.78 -12.61 -13.91
C SER A 173 -22.48 -13.62 -14.80
#